data_AF-A0A177V6Z7-F1
#
_entry.id   AF-A0A177V6Z7-F1
#
_cell.length_a   1.000
_cell.length_b   1.000
_cell.length_c   1.000
_cell.angle_alpha   90.00
_cell.angle_beta   90.00
_cell.angle_gamma   90.00
#
_symmetry.space_group_name_H-M   'P 1'
#
loop_
_entity.id
_entity.type
_entity.pdbx_description
1 polymer ?
#
loop_
_entity_poly.entity_id
_entity_poly.type
_entity_poly.pdbx_seq_one_letter_code
_entity_poly.pdbx_strand_id
1 'polypeptide(L)'
;MSASYPHNEQLPAVSGIPPILASQAQTIQGAYVNSGRMSEGLARLQSSRVMFQQAAKRNSSAAERTEGAISALLTAMQMDVRQRIMHSEARLSDELDGVKTRLRTEMAHNHQTIERHLQDTAKMVRSVMERTRDDAQCGLTDALEFLNICGLKLQEGINNTENDYMGSLAQILVSNAWTTAL
;
A
#
# COMPACT_ATOMS: atom_id res chain seq x y z
N MET A 1 30.23 -9.48 -73.64
CA MET A 1 30.68 -10.63 -74.45
C MET A 1 29.51 -11.08 -75.29
N SER A 2 29.56 -10.75 -76.58
CA SER A 2 28.58 -11.17 -77.59
C SER A 2 28.74 -12.66 -77.89
N ALA A 3 27.63 -13.39 -77.97
CA ALA A 3 27.58 -14.66 -78.68
C ALA A 3 26.36 -14.64 -79.59
N SER A 4 26.62 -14.36 -80.86
CA SER A 4 25.70 -14.50 -81.98
C SER A 4 25.54 -15.98 -82.33
N TYR A 5 24.30 -16.47 -82.42
CA TYR A 5 23.96 -17.64 -83.23
C TYR A 5 22.60 -17.40 -83.91
N PRO A 6 22.54 -17.32 -85.25
CA PRO A 6 21.30 -17.53 -85.96
C PRO A 6 21.13 -19.04 -86.10
N HIS A 7 20.24 -19.66 -85.33
CA HIS A 7 19.75 -20.99 -85.68
C HIS A 7 18.83 -20.84 -86.89
N ASN A 8 19.44 -20.94 -88.07
CA ASN A 8 18.74 -21.22 -89.30
C ASN A 8 18.26 -22.67 -89.21
N GLU A 9 17.09 -22.90 -88.62
CA GLU A 9 16.42 -24.21 -88.65
C GLU A 9 16.01 -24.49 -90.10
N GLN A 10 16.93 -25.12 -90.84
CA GLN A 10 16.70 -25.66 -92.17
C GLN A 10 15.60 -26.73 -92.10
N LEU A 11 14.53 -26.49 -92.86
CA LEU A 11 13.41 -27.41 -93.04
C LEU A 11 13.88 -28.77 -93.60
N PRO A 12 13.22 -29.89 -93.25
CA PRO A 12 13.21 -31.05 -94.12
C PRO A 12 12.51 -30.65 -95.42
N ALA A 13 13.21 -30.78 -96.56
CA ALA A 13 12.62 -30.51 -97.87
C ALA A 13 11.54 -31.56 -98.17
N VAL A 14 10.28 -31.21 -97.94
CA VAL A 14 9.14 -32.05 -98.35
C VAL A 14 8.79 -31.72 -99.79
N SER A 15 9.24 -32.56 -100.72
CA SER A 15 8.86 -32.50 -102.13
C SER A 15 7.38 -32.88 -102.28
N GLY A 16 6.55 -32.00 -102.88
CA GLY A 16 5.15 -32.32 -103.21
C GLY A 16 4.08 -31.26 -102.90
N ILE A 17 4.43 -30.02 -102.56
CA ILE A 17 3.43 -28.99 -102.22
C ILE A 17 2.87 -28.29 -103.49
N PRO A 18 1.54 -28.26 -103.71
CA PRO A 18 0.90 -27.56 -104.83
C PRO A 18 1.26 -26.06 -104.92
N PRO A 19 1.43 -25.46 -106.13
CA PRO A 19 1.84 -24.06 -106.30
C PRO A 19 0.91 -23.03 -105.64
N ILE A 20 -0.39 -23.35 -105.51
CA ILE A 20 -1.40 -22.52 -104.84
C ILE A 20 -1.16 -22.38 -103.32
N LEU A 21 -0.46 -23.33 -102.70
CA LEU A 21 -0.13 -23.33 -101.27
C LEU A 21 1.22 -22.67 -100.98
N ALA A 22 2.06 -22.45 -102.00
CA ALA A 22 3.36 -21.78 -101.84
C ALA A 22 3.21 -20.31 -101.41
N SER A 23 2.17 -19.61 -101.86
CA SER A 23 1.86 -18.23 -101.44
C SER A 23 1.28 -18.12 -100.02
N GLN A 24 0.73 -19.20 -99.47
CA GLN A 24 0.16 -19.29 -98.11
C GLN A 24 1.13 -19.92 -97.09
N ALA A 25 2.25 -20.47 -97.54
CA ALA A 25 3.21 -21.19 -96.70
C ALA A 25 3.80 -20.32 -95.57
N GLN A 26 4.10 -19.03 -95.83
CA GLN A 26 4.57 -18.11 -94.79
C GLN A 26 3.50 -17.83 -93.72
N THR A 27 2.23 -17.72 -94.11
CA THR A 27 1.11 -17.53 -93.18
C THR A 27 0.88 -18.77 -92.32
N ILE A 28 0.97 -19.97 -92.92
CA ILE A 28 0.85 -21.25 -92.20
C ILE A 28 2.04 -21.46 -91.25
N GLN A 29 3.26 -21.14 -91.68
CA GLN A 29 4.46 -21.18 -90.85
C GLN A 29 4.37 -20.21 -89.66
N GLY A 30 3.91 -18.98 -89.89
CA GLY A 30 3.68 -17.99 -88.83
C GLY A 30 2.61 -18.45 -87.83
N ALA A 31 1.53 -19.07 -88.31
CA ALA A 31 0.49 -19.65 -87.46
C ALA A 31 1.02 -20.82 -86.61
N TYR A 32 1.87 -21.68 -87.17
CA TYR A 32 2.50 -22.78 -86.45
C TYR A 32 3.46 -22.29 -85.35
N VAL A 33 4.35 -21.35 -85.67
CA VAL A 33 5.28 -20.75 -84.69
C VAL A 33 4.54 -20.01 -83.58
N ASN A 34 3.49 -19.25 -83.92
CA ASN A 34 2.65 -18.58 -82.92
C ASN A 34 1.88 -19.58 -82.04
N SER A 35 1.40 -20.70 -82.61
CA SER A 35 0.76 -21.77 -81.84
C SER A 35 1.72 -22.46 -80.89
N GLY A 36 2.98 -22.66 -81.30
CA GLY A 36 4.07 -23.15 -80.45
C GLY A 36 4.37 -22.20 -79.29
N ARG A 37 4.53 -20.90 -79.58
CA ARG A 37 4.75 -19.85 -78.55
C ARG A 37 3.56 -19.71 -77.60
N MET A 38 2.33 -19.85 -78.10
CA MET A 38 1.12 -19.82 -77.27
C MET A 38 1.03 -21.05 -76.36
N SER A 39 1.37 -22.24 -76.88
CA SER A 39 1.42 -23.47 -76.09
C SER A 39 2.50 -23.41 -75.01
N GLU A 40 3.68 -22.86 -75.35
CA GLU A 40 4.76 -22.61 -74.39
C GLU A 40 4.33 -21.57 -73.33
N GLY A 41 3.68 -20.48 -73.76
CA GLY A 41 3.12 -19.47 -72.86
C GLY A 41 2.08 -20.06 -71.90
N LEU A 42 1.20 -20.93 -72.40
CA LEU A 42 0.22 -21.65 -71.59
C LEU A 42 0.89 -22.61 -70.60
N ALA A 43 1.92 -23.35 -71.04
CA ALA A 43 2.69 -24.23 -70.16
C ALA A 43 3.40 -23.46 -69.04
N ARG A 44 4.00 -22.30 -69.37
CA ARG A 44 4.61 -21.39 -68.39
C ARG A 44 3.55 -20.84 -67.41
N LEU A 45 2.38 -20.41 -67.89
CA LEU A 45 1.28 -19.94 -67.03
C LEU A 45 0.76 -21.04 -66.11
N GLN A 46 0.61 -22.27 -66.61
CA GLN A 46 0.19 -23.41 -65.80
C GLN A 46 1.26 -23.75 -64.74
N SER A 47 2.53 -23.73 -65.10
CA SER A 47 3.65 -23.91 -64.15
C SER A 47 3.65 -22.83 -63.06
N SER A 48 3.53 -21.55 -63.45
CA SER A 48 3.43 -20.45 -62.48
C SER A 48 2.20 -20.58 -61.57
N ARG A 49 1.04 -20.98 -62.12
CA ARG A 49 -0.17 -21.23 -61.31
C ARG A 49 0.09 -22.29 -60.24
N VAL A 50 0.73 -23.41 -60.59
CA VAL A 50 1.08 -24.48 -59.64
C VAL A 50 2.04 -23.96 -58.57
N MET A 51 3.06 -23.17 -58.95
CA MET A 51 3.98 -22.55 -58.00
C MET A 51 3.26 -21.60 -57.03
N PHE A 52 2.34 -20.77 -57.52
CA PHE A 52 1.54 -19.88 -56.66
C PHE A 52 0.63 -20.65 -55.71
N GLN A 53 -0.03 -21.71 -56.17
CA GLN A 53 -0.85 -22.57 -55.30
C GLN A 53 0.00 -23.22 -54.21
N GLN A 54 1.20 -23.70 -54.56
CA GLN A 54 2.12 -24.28 -53.60
C GLN A 54 2.64 -23.24 -52.59
N ALA A 55 2.98 -22.03 -53.05
CA ALA A 55 3.40 -20.93 -52.18
C ALA A 55 2.27 -20.50 -51.24
N ALA A 56 1.04 -20.36 -51.74
CA ALA A 56 -0.14 -20.05 -50.93
C ALA A 56 -0.39 -21.11 -49.85
N LYS A 57 -0.31 -22.40 -50.21
CA LYS A 57 -0.43 -23.50 -49.24
C LYS A 57 0.67 -23.44 -48.16
N ARG A 58 1.91 -23.20 -48.56
CA ARG A 58 3.05 -23.04 -47.62
C ARG A 58 2.84 -21.86 -46.69
N ASN A 59 2.35 -20.73 -47.19
CA ASN A 59 2.08 -19.54 -46.39
C ASN A 59 0.94 -19.77 -45.39
N SER A 60 -0.15 -20.42 -45.81
CA SER A 60 -1.24 -20.80 -44.89
C SER A 60 -0.74 -21.72 -43.77
N SER A 61 0.02 -22.79 -44.09
CA SER A 61 0.60 -23.66 -43.06
C SER A 61 1.67 -22.98 -42.20
N ALA A 62 2.35 -21.94 -42.70
CA ALA A 62 3.25 -21.13 -41.90
C ALA A 62 2.49 -20.20 -40.94
N ALA A 63 1.39 -19.60 -41.41
CA ALA A 63 0.52 -18.75 -40.60
C ALA A 63 -0.11 -19.54 -39.45
N GLU A 64 -0.67 -20.72 -39.72
CA GLU A 64 -1.26 -21.61 -38.69
C GLU A 64 -0.24 -22.01 -37.62
N ARG A 65 0.99 -22.36 -38.03
CA ARG A 65 2.07 -22.68 -37.07
C ARG A 65 2.46 -21.48 -36.22
N THR A 66 2.49 -20.30 -36.83
CA THR A 66 2.84 -19.06 -36.13
C THR A 66 1.74 -18.69 -35.13
N GLU A 67 0.47 -18.81 -35.53
CA GLU A 67 -0.69 -18.63 -34.66
C GLU A 67 -0.65 -19.59 -33.47
N GLY A 68 -0.41 -20.88 -33.72
CA GLY A 68 -0.25 -21.88 -32.65
C GLY A 68 0.90 -21.54 -31.69
N ALA A 69 2.03 -21.09 -32.21
CA ALA A 69 3.18 -20.68 -31.39
C ALA A 69 2.87 -19.43 -30.54
N ILE A 70 2.20 -18.43 -31.13
CA ILE A 70 1.77 -17.22 -30.42
C ILE A 70 0.76 -17.58 -29.33
N SER A 71 -0.22 -18.43 -29.63
CA SER A 71 -1.22 -18.88 -28.66
C SER A 71 -0.56 -19.59 -27.47
N ALA A 72 0.35 -20.52 -27.72
CA ALA A 72 1.08 -21.23 -26.67
C ALA A 72 1.92 -20.27 -25.80
N LEU A 73 2.57 -19.28 -26.42
CA LEU A 73 3.35 -18.26 -25.70
C LEU A 73 2.46 -17.37 -24.83
N LEU A 74 1.31 -16.93 -25.35
CA LEU A 74 0.33 -16.14 -24.59
C LEU A 74 -0.23 -16.93 -23.41
N THR A 75 -0.54 -18.21 -23.58
CA THR A 75 -0.97 -19.08 -22.47
C THR A 75 0.12 -19.23 -21.41
N ALA A 76 1.37 -19.46 -21.82
CA ALA A 76 2.49 -19.54 -20.88
C ALA A 76 2.70 -18.23 -20.10
N MET A 77 2.62 -17.09 -20.78
CA MET A 77 2.68 -15.76 -20.14
C MET A 77 1.53 -15.55 -19.16
N GLN A 78 0.30 -15.93 -19.52
CA GLN A 78 -0.86 -15.83 -18.64
C GLN A 78 -0.67 -16.68 -17.38
N MET A 79 -0.14 -17.90 -17.52
CA MET A 79 0.16 -18.77 -16.38
C MET A 79 1.25 -18.18 -15.47
N ASP A 80 2.34 -17.66 -16.05
CA ASP A 80 3.42 -17.02 -15.28
C ASP A 80 2.91 -15.79 -14.51
N VAL A 81 2.13 -14.92 -15.16
CA VAL A 81 1.52 -13.75 -14.51
C VAL A 81 0.60 -14.18 -13.37
N ARG A 82 -0.25 -15.19 -13.57
CA ARG A 82 -1.13 -15.71 -12.52
C ARG A 82 -0.33 -16.25 -11.34
N GLN A 83 0.74 -17.00 -11.60
CA GLN A 83 1.60 -17.53 -10.56
C GLN A 83 2.29 -16.42 -9.77
N ARG A 84 2.79 -15.37 -10.45
CA ARG A 84 3.39 -14.20 -9.79
C ARG A 84 2.39 -13.44 -8.92
N ILE A 85 1.16 -13.26 -9.40
CA ILE A 85 0.08 -12.63 -8.62
C ILE A 85 -0.19 -13.45 -7.36
N MET A 86 -0.42 -14.76 -7.48
CA MET A 86 -0.67 -15.63 -6.33
C MET A 86 0.48 -15.61 -5.32
N HIS A 87 1.73 -15.63 -5.80
CA HIS A 87 2.90 -15.53 -4.92
C HIS A 87 2.99 -14.17 -4.21
N SER A 88 2.69 -13.08 -4.93
CA SER A 88 2.67 -11.73 -4.33
C SER A 88 1.55 -11.58 -3.32
N GLU A 89 0.36 -12.10 -3.60
CA GLU A 89 -0.78 -12.09 -2.67
C GLU A 89 -0.46 -12.84 -1.38
N ALA A 90 0.13 -14.04 -1.49
CA ALA A 90 0.55 -14.82 -0.33
C ALA A 90 1.58 -14.07 0.52
N ARG A 91 2.62 -13.50 -0.12
CA ARG A 91 3.65 -12.72 0.58
C ARG A 91 3.08 -11.50 1.28
N LEU A 92 2.18 -10.76 0.62
CA LEU A 92 1.53 -9.60 1.21
C LEU A 92 0.62 -9.99 2.39
N SER A 93 -0.06 -11.13 2.31
CA SER A 93 -0.84 -11.65 3.44
C SER A 93 0.03 -11.95 4.65
N ASP A 94 1.18 -12.61 4.43
CA ASP A 94 2.13 -12.93 5.50
C ASP A 94 2.73 -11.66 6.13
N GLU A 95 3.11 -10.68 5.31
CA GLU A 95 3.59 -9.38 5.78
C GLU A 95 2.53 -8.64 6.60
N LEU A 96 1.27 -8.65 6.13
CA LEU A 96 0.15 -8.03 6.83
C LEU A 96 -0.11 -8.69 8.20
N ASP A 97 -0.06 -10.01 8.27
CA ASP A 97 -0.20 -10.74 9.52
C ASP A 97 0.98 -10.46 10.47
N GLY A 98 2.20 -10.35 9.93
CA GLY A 98 3.39 -9.91 10.68
C GLY A 98 3.25 -8.50 11.26
N VAL A 99 2.71 -7.56 10.50
CA VAL A 99 2.45 -6.20 10.99
C VAL A 99 1.34 -6.19 12.04
N LYS A 100 0.26 -6.93 11.82
CA LYS A 100 -0.88 -7.04 12.73
C LYS A 100 -0.48 -7.63 14.08
N THR A 101 0.36 -8.66 14.08
CA THR A 101 0.88 -9.27 15.31
C THR A 101 1.79 -8.31 16.06
N ARG A 102 2.74 -7.66 15.38
CA ARG A 102 3.59 -6.61 15.99
C ARG A 102 2.78 -5.49 16.61
N LEU A 103 1.78 -4.97 15.91
CA LEU A 103 0.93 -3.90 16.41
C LEU A 103 0.17 -4.31 17.67
N ARG A 104 -0.36 -5.53 17.72
CA ARG A 104 -1.03 -6.06 18.92
C ARG A 104 -0.09 -6.16 20.12
N THR A 105 1.13 -6.64 19.90
CA THR A 105 2.15 -6.74 20.96
C THR A 105 2.53 -5.37 21.49
N GLU A 106 2.78 -4.40 20.61
CA GLU A 106 3.09 -3.02 21.00
C GLU A 106 1.93 -2.35 21.75
N MET A 107 0.68 -2.54 21.29
CA MET A 107 -0.50 -2.02 22.01
C MET A 107 -0.65 -2.65 23.40
N ALA A 108 -0.43 -3.96 23.53
CA ALA A 108 -0.48 -4.64 24.83
C ALA A 108 0.62 -4.14 25.77
N HIS A 109 1.84 -3.96 25.26
CA HIS A 109 2.95 -3.40 26.03
C HIS A 109 2.69 -1.96 26.48
N ASN A 110 2.21 -1.11 25.58
CA ASN A 110 1.86 0.27 25.88
C ASN A 110 0.73 0.34 26.91
N HIS A 111 -0.29 -0.52 26.80
CA HIS A 111 -1.37 -0.59 27.78
C HIS A 111 -0.85 -0.92 29.19
N GLN A 112 0.01 -1.95 29.31
CA GLN A 112 0.63 -2.32 30.59
C GLN A 112 1.51 -1.19 31.16
N THR A 113 2.22 -0.47 30.28
CA THR A 113 3.07 0.66 30.70
C THR A 113 2.24 1.84 31.19
N ILE A 114 1.15 2.17 30.50
CA ILE A 114 0.21 3.21 30.96
C ILE A 114 -0.43 2.81 32.28
N GLU A 115 -0.87 1.57 32.43
CA GLU A 115 -1.48 1.08 33.67
C GLU A 115 -0.51 1.19 34.85
N ARG A 116 0.75 0.79 34.65
CA ARG A 116 1.81 0.94 35.66
C ARG A 116 2.03 2.40 36.04
N HIS A 117 2.15 3.29 35.05
CA HIS A 117 2.30 4.73 35.31
C HIS A 117 1.12 5.30 36.08
N LEU A 118 -0.12 4.93 35.73
CA LEU A 118 -1.31 5.36 36.45
C LEU A 118 -1.31 4.88 37.90
N GLN A 119 -0.91 3.63 38.15
CA GLN A 119 -0.79 3.09 39.51
C GLN A 119 0.27 3.84 40.32
N ASP A 120 1.43 4.14 39.73
CA ASP A 120 2.51 4.86 40.40
C ASP A 120 2.13 6.32 40.67
N THR A 121 1.48 6.99 39.72
CA THR A 121 0.92 8.34 39.94
C THR A 121 -0.14 8.32 41.03
N ALA A 122 -1.04 7.34 41.05
CA ALA A 122 -2.05 7.22 42.10
C ALA A 122 -1.44 7.02 43.50
N LYS A 123 -0.37 6.22 43.61
CA LYS A 123 0.40 6.05 44.86
C LYS A 123 1.05 7.37 45.28
N MET A 124 1.64 8.09 44.34
CA MET A 124 2.26 9.40 44.61
C MET A 124 1.21 10.40 45.12
N VAL A 125 0.06 10.52 44.45
CA VAL A 125 -1.05 11.39 44.87
C VAL A 125 -1.52 11.02 46.28
N ARG A 126 -1.70 9.73 46.57
CA ARG A 126 -2.08 9.27 47.91
C ARG A 126 -1.07 9.69 48.97
N SER A 127 0.23 9.52 48.69
CA SER A 127 1.29 9.93 49.64
C SER A 127 1.29 11.43 49.88
N VAL A 128 1.07 12.25 48.84
CA VAL A 128 0.95 13.71 49.00
C VAL A 128 -0.27 14.05 49.86
N MET A 129 -1.43 13.44 49.59
CA MET A 129 -2.65 13.67 50.38
C MET A 129 -2.47 13.28 51.86
N GLU A 130 -1.80 12.17 52.14
CA GLU A 130 -1.49 11.75 53.52
C GLU A 130 -0.60 12.79 54.23
N ARG A 131 0.48 13.25 53.58
CA ARG A 131 1.34 14.31 54.14
C ARG A 131 0.58 15.61 54.38
N THR A 132 -0.22 16.05 53.41
CA THR A 132 -1.03 17.27 53.56
C THR A 132 -2.05 17.13 54.70
N ARG A 133 -2.61 15.94 54.90
CA ARG A 133 -3.51 15.66 56.02
C ARG A 133 -2.77 15.76 57.35
N ASP A 134 -1.59 15.15 57.45
CA ASP A 134 -0.77 15.19 58.66
C ASP A 134 -0.35 16.63 59.00
N ASP A 135 0.12 17.39 58.00
CA ASP A 135 0.46 18.81 58.15
C ASP A 135 -0.74 19.64 58.63
N ALA A 136 -1.93 19.41 58.06
CA ALA A 136 -3.15 20.09 58.48
C ALA A 136 -3.56 19.71 59.91
N GLN A 137 -3.39 18.45 60.31
CA GLN A 137 -3.68 17.99 61.66
C GLN A 137 -2.71 18.57 62.69
N CYS A 138 -1.43 18.65 62.37
CA CYS A 138 -0.43 19.34 63.20
C CYS A 138 -0.81 20.82 63.36
N GLY A 139 -1.09 21.54 62.27
CA GLY A 139 -1.47 22.95 62.33
C GLY A 139 -2.76 23.20 63.13
N LEU A 140 -3.75 22.30 63.06
CA LEU A 140 -4.95 22.37 63.89
C LEU A 140 -4.65 22.14 65.38
N THR A 141 -3.74 21.22 65.69
CA THR A 141 -3.32 20.93 67.07
C THR A 141 -2.60 22.13 67.68
N ASP A 142 -1.67 22.73 66.94
CA ASP A 142 -0.95 23.94 67.35
C ASP A 142 -1.90 25.11 67.59
N ALA A 143 -2.90 25.30 66.71
CA ALA A 143 -3.91 26.34 66.85
C ALA A 143 -4.81 26.12 68.09
N LEU A 144 -5.19 24.88 68.37
CA LEU A 144 -5.95 24.53 69.58
C LEU A 144 -5.14 24.76 70.86
N GLU A 145 -3.86 24.40 70.85
CA GLU A 145 -2.97 24.63 71.98
C GLU A 145 -2.81 26.13 72.26
N PHE A 146 -2.57 26.92 71.22
CA PHE A 146 -2.49 28.38 71.33
C PHE A 146 -3.78 28.98 71.89
N LEU A 147 -4.95 28.54 71.38
CA LEU A 147 -6.25 29.00 71.86
C LEU A 147 -6.48 28.63 73.33
N ASN A 148 -6.06 27.43 73.75
CA ASN A 148 -6.14 27.00 75.14
C ASN A 148 -5.26 27.86 76.06
N ILE A 149 -4.03 28.18 75.65
CA ILE A 149 -3.13 29.09 76.38
C ILE A 149 -3.76 30.48 76.52
N CYS A 150 -4.33 31.03 75.43
CA CYS A 150 -5.05 32.31 75.48
C CYS A 150 -6.25 32.26 76.43
N GLY A 151 -7.02 31.17 76.42
CA GLY A 151 -8.14 30.94 77.33
C GLY A 151 -7.72 30.92 78.79
N LEU A 152 -6.64 30.19 79.13
CA LEU A 152 -6.09 30.14 80.48
C LEU A 152 -5.62 31.52 80.96
N LYS A 153 -4.90 32.27 80.11
CA LYS A 153 -4.46 33.64 80.43
C LYS A 153 -5.63 34.60 80.63
N LEU A 154 -6.68 34.47 79.81
CA LEU A 154 -7.90 35.28 79.97
C LEU A 154 -8.59 34.96 81.30
N GLN A 155 -8.71 33.67 81.64
CA GLN A 155 -9.30 33.25 82.92
C GLN A 155 -8.49 33.76 84.11
N GLU A 156 -7.16 33.68 84.06
CA GLU A 156 -6.27 34.26 85.08
C GLU A 156 -6.49 35.78 85.19
N GLY A 157 -6.54 36.49 84.07
CA GLY A 157 -6.81 37.93 84.03
C GLY A 157 -8.16 38.31 84.64
N ILE A 158 -9.22 37.55 84.36
CA ILE A 158 -10.55 37.74 84.96
C ILE A 158 -10.48 37.54 86.47
N ASN A 159 -9.91 36.42 86.93
CA ASN A 159 -9.81 36.11 88.36
C ASN A 159 -9.01 37.18 89.12
N ASN A 160 -7.90 37.65 88.54
CA ASN A 160 -7.09 38.71 89.15
C ASN A 160 -7.89 40.03 89.24
N THR A 161 -8.59 40.40 88.15
CA THR A 161 -9.43 41.61 88.14
C THR A 161 -10.57 41.53 89.15
N GLU A 162 -11.21 40.36 89.27
CA GLU A 162 -12.28 40.12 90.23
C GLU A 162 -11.77 40.18 91.67
N ASN A 163 -10.62 39.58 91.95
CA ASN A 163 -9.97 39.68 93.27
C ASN A 163 -9.62 41.13 93.63
N ASP A 164 -9.04 41.90 92.70
CA ASP A 164 -8.71 43.31 92.90
C ASP A 164 -9.96 44.16 93.14
N TYR A 165 -11.03 43.90 92.37
CA TYR A 165 -12.33 44.54 92.56
C TYR A 165 -12.92 44.24 93.95
N MET A 166 -12.97 42.96 94.35
CA MET A 166 -13.50 42.56 95.66
C MET A 166 -12.66 43.12 96.81
N GLY A 167 -11.34 43.15 96.68
CA GLY A 167 -10.43 43.78 97.64
C GLY A 167 -10.67 45.28 97.78
N SER A 168 -10.83 45.99 96.66
CA SER A 168 -11.15 47.42 96.65
C SER A 168 -12.51 47.70 97.29
N LEU A 169 -13.52 46.88 96.98
CA LEU A 169 -14.87 46.99 97.55
C LEU A 169 -14.85 46.78 99.07
N ALA A 170 -14.09 45.79 99.54
CA ALA A 170 -13.91 45.52 100.97
C ALA A 170 -13.24 46.70 101.70
N GLN A 171 -12.21 47.31 101.11
CA GLN A 171 -11.58 48.52 101.67
C GLN A 171 -12.57 49.68 101.77
N ILE A 172 -13.40 49.91 100.73
CA ILE A 172 -14.44 50.95 100.75
C ILE A 172 -15.45 50.69 101.87
N LEU A 173 -15.93 49.44 102.02
CA LEU A 173 -16.89 49.07 103.07
C LEU A 173 -16.31 49.27 104.47
N VAL A 174 -15.06 48.85 104.72
CA VAL A 174 -14.37 49.05 106.00
C VAL A 174 -14.17 50.53 106.29
N SER A 175 -13.74 51.31 105.29
CA SER A 175 -13.57 52.76 105.44
C SER A 175 -14.89 53.43 105.78
N ASN A 176 -15.98 53.11 105.09
CA ASN A 176 -17.32 53.62 105.37
C ASN A 176 -17.82 53.24 106.76
N ALA A 177 -17.62 51.99 107.19
CA ALA A 177 -18.00 51.52 108.52
C ALA A 177 -17.22 52.26 109.62
N TRP A 178 -15.94 52.53 109.39
CA TRP A 178 -15.10 53.33 110.29
C TRP A 178 -15.54 54.79 110.37
N THR A 179 -15.87 55.43 109.25
CA THR A 179 -16.35 56.82 109.23
C THR A 179 -17.78 57.00 109.72
N THR A 180 -18.62 55.95 109.71
CA THR A 180 -19.98 56.00 110.28
C THR A 180 -20.05 55.58 111.76
N ALA A 181 -18.99 54.99 112.31
CA ALA A 181 -18.87 54.65 113.74
C ALA A 181 -18.27 55.78 114.60
N LEU A 182 -17.76 56.84 113.96
CA LEU A 182 -17.32 58.11 114.55
C LEU A 182 -18.45 59.14 114.50
#